data_AF-A0A351KD76-F1
#
_entry.id   AF-A0A351KD76-F1
#
_cell.length_a   1.000
_cell.length_b   1.000
_cell.length_c   1.000
_cell.angle_alpha   90.00
_cell.angle_beta   90.00
_cell.angle_gamma   90.00
#
_symmetry.space_group_name_H-M   'P 1'
#
loop_
_entity.id
_entity.type
_entity.pdbx_description
1 polymer ?
#
loop_
_entity_poly.entity_id
_entity_poly.type
_entity_poly.pdbx_seq_one_letter_code
_entity_poly.pdbx_strand_id
1 'polypeptide(L)' 'MNEETGKTDEAVKKAMQSVKGLTGVSVFTDEAKNQYKSTYDIIKQISSVWDKLTDRKQAEVLEDLAGNFSLCVQKCA' A
#
# COMPACT_ATOMS: atom_id res chain seq x y z
N MET A 1 -19.12 10.24 -21.87
CA MET A 1 -18.10 10.40 -20.82
C MET A 1 -17.09 9.28 -21.01
N ASN A 2 -15.93 9.58 -21.59
CA ASN A 2 -14.86 8.60 -21.71
C ASN A 2 -14.01 8.75 -20.45
N GLU A 3 -14.31 7.92 -19.45
CA GLU A 3 -13.54 7.90 -18.21
C GLU A 3 -12.23 7.16 -18.48
N GLU A 4 -11.12 7.88 -18.38
CA GLU A 4 -9.78 7.32 -18.52
C GLU A 4 -9.40 6.55 -17.24
N THR A 5 -10.19 5.53 -16.90
CA THR A 5 -10.11 4.78 -15.63
C THR A 5 -8.90 3.83 -15.60
N GLY A 6 -8.40 3.41 -16.76
CA GLY A 6 -7.40 2.33 -16.85
C GLY A 6 -6.02 2.65 -16.26
N LYS A 7 -5.62 3.92 -16.20
CA LYS A 7 -4.28 4.29 -15.71
C LYS A 7 -4.22 4.37 -14.18
N THR A 8 -5.33 4.75 -13.54
CA THR A 8 -5.45 4.80 -12.08
C THR A 8 -5.60 3.40 -11.49
N ASP A 9 -6.28 2.50 -12.17
CA ASP A 9 -6.55 1.14 -11.68
C ASP A 9 -5.27 0.30 -11.52
N GLU A 10 -4.35 0.37 -12.49
CA GLU A 10 -3.11 -0.41 -12.44
C GLU A 10 -2.13 0.08 -11.37
N ALA A 11 -2.02 1.40 -11.20
CA ALA A 11 -1.20 1.99 -10.15
C ALA A 11 -1.72 1.62 -8.75
N VAL A 12 -3.03 1.67 -8.55
CA VAL A 12 -3.68 1.29 -7.29
C VAL A 12 -3.50 -0.20 -7.00
N LYS A 13 -3.71 -1.07 -8.00
CA LYS A 13 -3.47 -2.52 -7.85
C LYS A 13 -2.02 -2.82 -7.45
N LYS A 14 -1.05 -2.13 -8.06
CA LYS A 14 0.37 -2.28 -7.73
C LYS A 14 0.64 -1.87 -6.28
N ALA A 15 0.14 -0.71 -5.85
CA ALA A 15 0.28 -0.26 -4.46
C ALA A 15 -0.33 -1.27 -3.47
N MET A 16 -1.52 -1.79 -3.76
CA MET A 16 -2.17 -2.82 -2.91
C MET A 16 -1.34 -4.10 -2.81
N GLN A 17 -0.75 -4.57 -3.92
CA GLN A 17 0.12 -5.75 -3.93
C GLN A 17 1.40 -5.50 -3.14
N SER A 18 2.00 -4.32 -3.30
CA SER A 18 3.21 -3.92 -2.59
C SER A 18 2.99 -3.84 -1.08
N VAL A 19 1.93 -3.12 -0.64
CA VAL A 19 1.53 -3.05 0.77
C VAL A 19 1.32 -4.44 1.36
N LYS A 20 0.64 -5.35 0.63
CA LYS A 20 0.47 -6.74 1.08
C LYS A 20 1.80 -7.49 1.18
N GLY A 21 2.70 -7.33 0.22
CA GLY A 21 4.02 -7.99 0.23
C GLY A 21 4.93 -7.49 1.36
N LEU A 22 4.87 -6.19 1.67
CA LEU A 22 5.71 -5.56 2.68
C LEU A 22 5.19 -5.80 4.11
N THR A 23 3.87 -5.72 4.30
CA THR A 23 3.23 -5.74 5.64
C THR A 23 2.51 -7.06 5.96
N GLY A 24 2.18 -7.87 4.96
CA GLY A 24 1.28 -9.02 5.10
C GLY A 24 -0.21 -8.64 5.16
N VAL A 25 -0.56 -7.36 5.17
CA VAL A 25 -1.95 -6.88 5.31
C VAL A 25 -2.65 -6.90 3.95
N SER A 26 -3.77 -7.63 3.88
CA SER A 26 -4.67 -7.62 2.72
C SER A 26 -5.64 -6.42 2.78
N VAL A 27 -5.89 -5.79 1.64
CA VAL A 27 -6.94 -4.77 1.48
C VAL A 27 -8.36 -5.37 1.35
N PHE A 28 -8.46 -6.68 1.13
CA PHE A 28 -9.74 -7.40 1.04
C PHE A 28 -10.15 -7.99 2.38
N THR A 29 -11.46 -8.06 2.62
CA THR A 29 -12.07 -8.70 3.80
C THR A 29 -11.90 -10.21 3.81
N ASP A 30 -11.83 -10.81 2.63
CA ASP A 30 -11.80 -12.26 2.41
C ASP A 30 -10.92 -12.64 1.21
N GLU A 31 -10.68 -13.93 1.04
CA GLU A 31 -9.86 -14.49 -0.04
C GLU A 31 -10.52 -14.42 -1.42
N ALA A 32 -11.85 -14.34 -1.47
CA ALA A 32 -12.61 -14.21 -2.71
C ALA A 32 -12.50 -12.79 -3.31
N LYS A 33 -11.95 -11.82 -2.56
CA LYS A 33 -11.64 -10.45 -2.99
C LYS A 33 -12.87 -9.67 -3.48
N ASN A 34 -14.05 -9.99 -2.95
CA ASN A 34 -15.30 -9.36 -3.35
C ASN A 34 -15.54 -8.02 -2.65
N GLN A 35 -14.93 -7.83 -1.48
CA GLN A 35 -15.14 -6.63 -0.66
C GLN A 35 -13.81 -6.07 -0.13
N TYR A 36 -13.71 -4.75 -0.16
CA TYR A 36 -12.58 -4.01 0.40
C TYR A 36 -12.82 -3.71 1.89
N LYS A 37 -11.73 -3.74 2.66
CA LYS A 37 -11.71 -3.19 4.01
C LYS A 37 -11.85 -1.67 3.98
N SER A 38 -12.28 -1.10 5.10
CA SER A 38 -12.18 0.35 5.27
C SER A 38 -10.71 0.78 5.31
N THR A 39 -10.41 2.00 4.87
CA THR A 39 -9.07 2.59 4.98
C THR A 39 -8.55 2.56 6.42
N TYR A 40 -9.44 2.80 7.40
CA TYR A 40 -9.12 2.72 8.82
C TYR A 40 -8.64 1.32 9.23
N ASP A 41 -9.34 0.27 8.81
CA ASP A 41 -8.97 -1.11 9.16
C ASP A 41 -7.63 -1.52 8.54
N ILE A 42 -7.35 -1.05 7.32
CA ILE A 42 -6.06 -1.29 6.64
C ILE A 42 -4.94 -0.65 7.45
N ILE A 43 -5.04 0.64 7.76
CA ILE A 43 -4.02 1.38 8.52
C ILE A 43 -3.84 0.79 9.93
N LYS A 44 -4.94 0.40 10.59
CA LYS A 44 -4.90 -0.25 11.91
C LYS A 44 -4.21 -1.62 11.88
N GLN A 45 -4.37 -2.39 10.80
CA GLN A 45 -3.66 -3.65 10.66
C GLN A 45 -2.18 -3.43 10.36
N ILE A 46 -1.84 -2.43 9.54
CA ILE A 46 -0.44 -2.04 9.28
C ILE A 46 0.25 -1.59 10.58
N SER A 47 -0.44 -0.79 11.42
CA SER A 47 0.13 -0.35 12.70
C SER A 47 0.46 -1.51 13.64
N SER A 48 -0.30 -2.61 13.58
CA SER A 48 -0.06 -3.80 14.41
C SER A 48 1.22 -4.58 14.04
N VAL A 49 1.75 -4.38 12.83
CA VAL A 49 2.98 -5.02 12.33
C VAL A 49 4.13 -4.04 12.13
N TRP A 50 3.90 -2.74 12.39
CA TRP A 50 4.81 -1.65 12.07
C TRP A 50 6.22 -1.84 12.66
N ASP A 51 6.30 -2.18 13.94
CA ASP A 51 7.57 -2.38 14.66
C ASP A 51 8.34 -3.65 14.22
N LYS A 52 7.71 -4.52 13.41
CA LYS A 52 8.33 -5.71 12.84
C LYS A 52 8.91 -5.46 11.44
N LEU A 53 8.62 -4.30 10.86
CA LEU A 53 9.15 -3.89 9.56
C LEU A 53 10.52 -3.25 9.76
N THR A 54 11.42 -3.44 8.79
CA THR A 54 12.67 -2.68 8.74
C THR A 54 12.39 -1.24 8.31
N ASP A 55 13.26 -0.30 8.67
CA ASP A 55 13.13 1.13 8.30
C ASP A 55 12.89 1.33 6.80
N ARG A 56 13.56 0.53 5.96
CA ARG A 56 13.35 0.52 4.51
C ARG A 56 11.94 0.10 4.13
N LYS A 57 11.42 -0.99 4.72
CA LYS A 57 10.04 -1.45 4.45
C LYS A 57 9.01 -0.44 4.96
N GLN A 58 9.27 0.23 6.08
CA GLN A 58 8.42 1.29 6.59
C GLN A 58 8.36 2.48 5.61
N ALA A 59 9.50 2.89 5.07
CA ALA A 59 9.56 3.95 4.05
C ALA A 59 8.81 3.56 2.78
N GLU A 60 9.05 2.35 2.24
CA GLU A 60 8.36 1.86 1.03
C GLU A 60 6.84 1.80 1.22
N VAL A 61 6.35 1.35 2.39
CA VAL A 61 4.91 1.35 2.72
C VAL A 61 4.34 2.78 2.76
N LEU A 62 5.09 3.75 3.29
CA LEU A 62 4.65 5.15 3.30
C LEU A 62 4.61 5.76 1.91
N GLU A 63 5.58 5.45 1.05
CA GLU A 63 5.59 5.88 -0.36
C GLU A 63 4.41 5.31 -1.13
N ASP A 64 4.05 4.04 -0.90
CA ASP A 64 2.89 3.40 -1.54
C ASP A 64 1.56 3.98 -1.05
N LEU A 65 1.45 4.34 0.24
CA LEU A 65 0.21 4.86 0.84
C LEU A 65 0.00 6.36 0.60
N ALA A 66 1.05 7.17 0.70
CA ALA A 66 0.97 8.62 0.55
C ALA A 66 1.11 9.07 -0.92
N GLY A 67 1.39 8.13 -1.83
CA GLY A 67 1.92 8.46 -3.14
C GLY A 67 3.39 8.83 -3.05
N ASN A 68 4.07 8.84 -4.19
CA ASN A 68 5.53 8.94 -4.32
C ASN A 68 6.07 10.31 -3.83
N PHE A 69 6.10 10.51 -2.50
CA PHE A 69 6.84 11.55 -1.83
C PHE A 69 8.30 11.10 -1.85
N SER A 70 8.99 11.43 -2.92
CA SER A 70 10.45 11.26 -2.99
C SER A 70 11.11 12.13 -1.90
N LEU A 71 11.15 11.64 -0.66
CA LEU A 71 12.13 12.10 0.31
C LEU A 71 13.49 11.74 -0.28
N CYS A 72 14.33 12.75 -0.44
CA CYS A 72 15.60 12.72 -1.17
C CYS A 72 16.64 11.71 -0.63
N VAL A 73 16.26 10.82 0.29
CA VAL A 73 17.11 9.89 1.05
C VAL A 73 17.38 8.58 0.29
N GLN A 74 16.51 8.15 -0.63
CA GLN A 74 16.62 6.82 -1.27
C GLN A 74 17.50 6.79 -2.55
N LYS A 75 17.94 7.95 -3.07
CA LYS A 75 18.75 8.02 -4.31
C LYS A 75 20.26 7.95 -4.12
N CYS A 76 20.72 7.79 -2.88
CA CYS A 76 22.13 7.64 -2.57
C CYS A 76 22.44 6.18 -2.19
N ALA A 77 22.48 5.30 -3.17
CA ALA A 77 23.12 3.98 -3.09
C ALA A 77 23.49 3.50 -4.50
#